data_AF-A0ABD6RVZ1-F1
#
_entry.id   AF-A0ABD6RVZ1-F1
#
_cell.length_a   1.000
_cell.length_b   1.000
_cell.length_c   1.000
_cell.angle_alpha   90.00
_cell.angle_beta   90.00
_cell.angle_gamma   90.00
#
_symmetry.space_group_name_H-M   'P 1'
#
loop_
_entity.id
_entity.type
_entity.pdbx_description
1 polymer ?
#
loop_
_entity_poly.entity_id
_entity_poly.type
_entity_poly.pdbx_seq_one_letter_code
_entity_poly.pdbx_strand_id
1 'polypeptide(L)'
;MKKIGLTTTVPVEVIVAAGYTPVDLNNMFITSENYLKYIDVAERDGFPKSLCAWIKGIYGACLENNIKEIVGVMEGDCSNTKVLIEVFKLRGIKIYPFSFPHSHSLKDVEIEIRKFMDIFNVNEDKVEQVRKILNRVRKLAKKIDEMTYIDNKVNGFENHLYQVSLSDFNGNIDKFEEHLKKVIEGMEKREPINKKLRLGYIGVPPMTGDIYEFSEKLNAHFVYNEVQREFAFPRGIEAANIFEQYYNYTYPYDNEFRIKELKKQIEKRKIDAIIHYTQAFCHRAVEDIVLKKELDIPMLNIEGDKLNTLDARTKLRLEAFLDMLLDLKERNQ
;
A
#
# COMPACT_ATOMS: atom_id res chain seq x y z
N MET A 1 -16.21 -20.34 -0.67
CA MET A 1 -16.26 -19.14 0.20
C MET A 1 -16.78 -17.98 -0.61
N LYS A 2 -17.53 -17.05 0.01
CA LYS A 2 -17.99 -15.83 -0.68
C LYS A 2 -16.82 -14.87 -0.87
N LYS A 3 -16.70 -14.24 -2.04
CA LYS A 3 -15.68 -13.22 -2.29
C LYS A 3 -16.20 -11.85 -1.88
N ILE A 4 -15.33 -11.01 -1.33
CA ILE A 4 -15.63 -9.61 -1.01
C ILE A 4 -14.47 -8.72 -1.47
N GLY A 5 -14.80 -7.69 -2.23
CA GLY A 5 -13.84 -6.72 -2.73
C GLY A 5 -13.39 -5.74 -1.65
N LEU A 6 -12.12 -5.37 -1.66
CA LEU A 6 -11.55 -4.34 -0.80
C LEU A 6 -11.10 -3.17 -1.68
N THR A 7 -11.47 -1.94 -1.32
CA THR A 7 -10.97 -0.73 -2.01
C THR A 7 -9.63 -0.25 -1.45
N THR A 8 -9.26 -0.72 -0.26
CA THR A 8 -8.00 -0.43 0.45
C THR A 8 -7.83 -1.46 1.58
N THR A 9 -6.75 -1.37 2.37
CA THR A 9 -6.56 -2.17 3.58
C THR A 9 -7.63 -1.84 4.62
N VAL A 10 -8.28 -2.87 5.16
CA VAL A 10 -9.32 -2.80 6.21
C VAL A 10 -9.08 -3.92 7.22
N PRO A 11 -9.85 -4.01 8.34
CA PRO A 11 -9.90 -5.16 9.27
C PRO A 11 -10.18 -6.52 8.61
N VAL A 12 -9.24 -7.02 7.83
CA VAL A 12 -9.33 -8.27 7.05
C VAL A 12 -9.46 -9.49 7.96
N GLU A 13 -8.99 -9.38 9.21
CA GLU A 13 -9.24 -10.36 10.26
C GLU A 13 -10.74 -10.62 10.46
N VAL A 14 -11.55 -9.57 10.48
CA VAL A 14 -13.01 -9.63 10.63
C VAL A 14 -13.65 -10.34 9.43
N ILE A 15 -13.17 -10.01 8.23
CA ILE A 15 -13.66 -10.56 6.96
C ILE A 15 -13.39 -12.07 6.88
N VAL A 16 -12.15 -12.47 7.17
CA VAL A 16 -11.73 -13.87 7.17
C VAL A 16 -12.42 -14.63 8.30
N ALA A 17 -12.58 -14.04 9.49
CA ALA A 17 -13.37 -14.63 10.58
C ALA A 17 -14.83 -14.87 10.17
N ALA A 18 -15.39 -14.03 9.31
CA ALA A 18 -16.74 -14.19 8.77
C ALA A 18 -16.83 -15.23 7.63
N GLY A 19 -15.71 -15.86 7.25
CA GLY A 19 -15.66 -16.89 6.20
C GLY A 19 -15.67 -16.35 4.77
N TYR A 20 -15.39 -15.05 4.60
CA TYR A 20 -15.19 -14.45 3.28
C TYR A 20 -13.75 -14.63 2.80
N THR A 21 -13.60 -14.65 1.48
CA THR A 21 -12.31 -14.52 0.81
C THR A 21 -12.16 -13.05 0.41
N PRO A 22 -11.27 -12.28 1.06
CA PRO A 22 -10.98 -10.91 0.65
C PRO A 22 -10.32 -10.90 -0.73
N VAL A 23 -10.57 -9.84 -1.49
CA VAL A 23 -9.99 -9.61 -2.82
C VAL A 23 -9.67 -8.13 -2.93
N ASP A 24 -8.40 -7.76 -2.97
CA ASP A 24 -7.99 -6.38 -3.16
C ASP A 24 -8.20 -5.96 -4.63
N LEU A 25 -9.13 -5.03 -4.83
CA LEU A 25 -9.48 -4.54 -6.16
C LEU A 25 -8.35 -3.72 -6.79
N ASN A 26 -7.45 -3.13 -5.99
CA ASN A 26 -6.27 -2.43 -6.49
C ASN A 26 -5.27 -3.42 -7.08
N ASN A 27 -4.97 -4.50 -6.34
CA ASN A 27 -4.07 -5.55 -6.81
C ASN A 27 -4.65 -6.22 -8.08
N MET A 28 -5.94 -6.55 -8.06
CA MET A 28 -6.64 -7.11 -9.24
C MET A 28 -6.61 -6.17 -10.46
N PHE A 29 -6.75 -4.87 -10.23
CA PHE A 29 -6.69 -3.86 -11.27
C PHE A 29 -5.27 -3.77 -11.87
N ILE A 30 -4.26 -3.46 -11.05
CA ILE A 30 -2.93 -3.09 -11.56
C ILE A 30 -2.13 -4.28 -12.11
N THR A 31 -2.39 -5.49 -11.62
CA THR A 31 -1.71 -6.70 -12.07
C THR A 31 -2.33 -7.33 -13.32
N SER A 32 -3.45 -6.78 -13.81
CA SER A 32 -4.07 -7.28 -15.03
C SER A 32 -3.24 -6.94 -16.26
N GLU A 33 -3.02 -7.93 -17.13
CA GLU A 33 -2.38 -7.75 -18.43
C GLU A 33 -3.05 -6.65 -19.28
N ASN A 34 -4.37 -6.45 -19.09
CA ASN A 34 -5.14 -5.41 -19.77
C ASN A 34 -5.81 -4.47 -18.76
N TYR A 35 -5.03 -3.92 -17.82
CA TYR A 35 -5.53 -3.00 -16.79
C TYR A 35 -6.27 -1.79 -17.37
N LEU A 36 -5.88 -1.30 -18.56
CA LEU A 36 -6.56 -0.19 -19.25
C LEU A 36 -8.04 -0.49 -19.53
N LYS A 37 -8.40 -1.75 -19.78
CA LYS A 37 -9.80 -2.17 -19.95
C LYS A 37 -10.67 -1.74 -18.77
N TYR A 38 -10.15 -1.85 -17.55
CA TYR A 38 -10.91 -1.48 -16.35
C TYR A 38 -11.13 0.03 -16.26
N ILE A 39 -10.13 0.84 -16.66
CA ILE A 39 -10.29 2.30 -16.77
C ILE A 39 -11.33 2.64 -17.83
N ASP A 40 -11.26 2.00 -19.01
CA ASP A 40 -12.17 2.24 -20.12
C ASP A 40 -13.63 1.92 -19.76
N VAL A 41 -13.87 0.86 -18.98
CA VAL A 41 -15.20 0.53 -18.45
C VAL A 41 -15.75 1.68 -17.64
N ALA A 42 -14.97 2.24 -16.71
CA ALA A 42 -15.39 3.38 -15.90
C ALA A 42 -15.68 4.62 -16.76
N GLU A 43 -14.79 4.94 -17.72
CA GLU A 43 -14.96 6.12 -18.58
C GLU A 43 -16.20 6.00 -19.49
N ARG A 44 -16.50 4.79 -20.00
CA ARG A 44 -17.74 4.52 -20.76
C ARG A 44 -19.00 4.67 -19.92
N ASP A 45 -18.90 4.33 -18.64
CA ASP A 45 -19.98 4.48 -17.65
C ASP A 45 -20.09 5.92 -17.11
N GLY A 46 -19.32 6.87 -17.66
CA GLY A 46 -19.46 8.30 -17.41
C GLY A 46 -18.45 8.89 -16.42
N PHE A 47 -17.45 8.13 -15.97
CA PHE A 47 -16.40 8.66 -15.11
C PHE A 47 -15.56 9.68 -15.89
N PRO A 48 -15.30 10.88 -15.34
CA PRO A 48 -14.54 11.88 -16.06
C PRO A 48 -13.08 11.46 -16.21
N LYS A 49 -12.45 11.87 -17.32
CA LYS A 49 -11.02 11.64 -17.56
C LYS A 49 -10.15 12.20 -16.44
N SER A 50 -10.57 13.32 -15.85
CA SER A 50 -9.93 14.01 -14.73
C SER A 50 -10.23 13.39 -13.35
N LEU A 51 -10.53 12.09 -13.30
CA LEU A 51 -10.62 11.33 -12.05
C LEU A 51 -9.42 10.40 -11.93
N CYS A 52 -8.97 10.20 -10.69
CA CYS A 52 -7.91 9.26 -10.33
C CYS A 52 -8.07 7.89 -11.00
N ALA A 53 -7.01 7.42 -11.66
CA ALA A 53 -6.99 6.16 -12.38
C ALA A 53 -7.27 4.95 -11.48
N TRP A 54 -6.84 4.96 -10.22
CA TRP A 54 -7.15 3.90 -9.25
C TRP A 54 -8.66 3.77 -9.02
N ILE A 55 -9.40 4.87 -8.89
CA ILE A 55 -10.86 4.83 -8.67
C ILE A 55 -11.57 4.22 -9.89
N LYS A 56 -11.16 4.63 -11.10
CA LYS A 56 -11.66 4.06 -12.35
C LYS A 56 -11.30 2.57 -12.47
N GLY A 57 -10.06 2.22 -12.13
CA GLY A 57 -9.56 0.86 -12.15
C GLY A 57 -10.28 -0.08 -11.18
N ILE A 58 -10.46 0.33 -9.92
CA ILE A 58 -11.23 -0.40 -8.90
C ILE A 58 -12.66 -0.64 -9.37
N TYR A 59 -13.31 0.38 -9.95
CA TYR A 59 -14.65 0.26 -10.53
C TYR A 59 -14.72 -0.82 -11.61
N GLY A 60 -13.86 -0.70 -12.63
CA GLY A 60 -13.82 -1.66 -13.73
C GLY A 60 -13.46 -3.07 -13.27
N ALA A 61 -12.47 -3.21 -12.39
CA ALA A 61 -12.05 -4.49 -11.85
C ALA A 61 -13.18 -5.18 -11.09
N CYS A 62 -13.94 -4.44 -10.29
CA CYS A 62 -15.11 -4.97 -9.59
C CYS A 62 -16.16 -5.53 -10.56
N LEU A 63 -16.56 -4.74 -11.57
CA LEU A 63 -17.63 -5.12 -12.49
C LEU A 63 -17.24 -6.31 -13.36
N GLU A 64 -16.07 -6.23 -13.99
CA GLU A 64 -15.59 -7.23 -14.93
C GLU A 64 -15.30 -8.58 -14.25
N ASN A 65 -14.98 -8.58 -12.96
CA ASN A 65 -14.73 -9.79 -12.18
C ASN A 65 -15.94 -10.23 -11.34
N ASN A 66 -17.12 -9.65 -11.59
CA ASN A 66 -18.38 -10.04 -10.99
C ASN A 66 -18.36 -10.00 -9.44
N ILE A 67 -17.64 -9.04 -8.85
CA ILE A 67 -17.60 -8.84 -7.40
C ILE A 67 -18.92 -8.18 -6.97
N LYS A 68 -19.67 -8.86 -6.10
CA LYS A 68 -21.02 -8.42 -5.67
C LYS A 68 -21.08 -7.77 -4.31
N GLU A 69 -20.00 -7.88 -3.54
CA GLU A 69 -19.91 -7.44 -2.17
C GLU A 69 -18.58 -6.69 -2.01
N ILE A 70 -18.59 -5.49 -1.43
CA ILE A 70 -17.41 -4.66 -1.23
C ILE A 70 -17.39 -4.09 0.19
N VAL A 71 -16.21 -4.04 0.80
CA VAL A 71 -15.96 -3.17 1.96
C VAL A 71 -15.59 -1.78 1.47
N GLY A 72 -16.46 -0.81 1.76
CA GLY A 72 -16.29 0.59 1.37
C GLY A 72 -15.78 1.42 2.54
N VAL A 73 -14.57 1.97 2.42
CA VAL A 73 -14.01 2.84 3.45
C VAL A 73 -14.60 4.25 3.34
N MET A 74 -15.29 4.67 4.40
CA MET A 74 -15.99 5.94 4.48
C MET A 74 -15.12 7.06 5.06
N GLU A 75 -14.05 6.74 5.79
CA GLU A 75 -13.15 7.72 6.41
C GLU A 75 -11.74 7.13 6.59
N GLY A 76 -10.72 7.98 6.49
CA GLY A 76 -9.29 7.60 6.59
C GLY A 76 -8.72 6.93 5.35
N ASP A 77 -9.32 7.13 4.18
CA ASP A 77 -8.76 6.74 2.89
C ASP A 77 -9.06 7.83 1.83
N CYS A 78 -9.15 7.50 0.55
CA CYS A 78 -9.36 8.45 -0.53
C CYS A 78 -10.74 9.13 -0.43
N SER A 79 -10.77 10.46 -0.55
CA SER A 79 -12.01 11.25 -0.62
C SER A 79 -12.94 10.80 -1.75
N ASN A 80 -12.39 10.27 -2.85
CA ASN A 80 -13.16 9.78 -3.99
C ASN A 80 -13.87 8.44 -3.71
N THR A 81 -13.45 7.68 -2.69
CA THR A 81 -14.03 6.38 -2.33
C THR A 81 -15.52 6.51 -1.94
N LYS A 82 -15.89 7.60 -1.24
CA LYS A 82 -17.30 7.86 -0.88
C LYS A 82 -18.22 7.91 -2.10
N VAL A 83 -17.80 8.64 -3.14
CA VAL A 83 -18.57 8.78 -4.39
C VAL A 83 -18.57 7.46 -5.16
N LEU A 84 -17.44 6.75 -5.22
CA LEU A 84 -17.36 5.44 -5.84
C LEU A 84 -18.36 4.44 -5.21
N ILE A 85 -18.50 4.47 -3.89
CA ILE A 85 -19.46 3.62 -3.15
C ILE A 85 -20.91 3.89 -3.58
N GLU A 86 -21.30 5.13 -3.82
CA GLU A 86 -22.64 5.47 -4.31
C GLU A 86 -22.89 4.90 -5.71
N VAL A 87 -21.89 4.99 -6.60
CA VAL A 87 -21.96 4.42 -7.94
C VAL A 87 -22.08 2.89 -7.88
N PHE A 88 -21.33 2.23 -6.99
CA PHE A 88 -21.45 0.78 -6.78
C PHE A 88 -22.84 0.37 -6.29
N LYS A 89 -23.45 1.12 -5.36
CA LYS A 89 -24.83 0.87 -4.92
C LYS A 89 -25.82 0.96 -6.07
N LEU A 90 -25.68 1.94 -6.96
CA LEU A 90 -26.52 2.06 -8.16
C LEU A 90 -26.39 0.85 -9.10
N ARG A 91 -25.22 0.20 -9.11
CA ARG A 91 -24.97 -1.05 -9.85
C ARG A 91 -25.41 -2.32 -9.09
N GLY A 92 -26.10 -2.18 -7.96
CA GLY A 92 -26.61 -3.29 -7.16
C GLY A 92 -25.52 -4.05 -6.39
N ILE A 93 -24.35 -3.45 -6.22
CA ILE A 93 -23.27 -4.05 -5.42
C ILE A 93 -23.53 -3.76 -3.94
N LYS A 94 -23.47 -4.80 -3.11
CA LYS A 94 -23.67 -4.68 -1.67
C LYS A 94 -22.44 -4.06 -1.03
N ILE A 95 -22.65 -3.03 -0.23
CA ILE A 95 -21.58 -2.29 0.45
C ILE A 95 -21.62 -2.56 1.95
N TYR A 96 -20.46 -2.88 2.50
CA TYR A 96 -20.19 -2.96 3.93
C TYR A 96 -19.33 -1.76 4.33
N PRO A 97 -19.86 -0.78 5.07
CA PRO A 97 -19.10 0.40 5.43
C PRO A 97 -18.06 0.11 6.52
N PHE A 98 -16.92 0.78 6.45
CA PHE A 98 -15.92 0.83 7.51
C PHE A 98 -15.28 2.22 7.56
N SER A 99 -14.85 2.68 8.73
CA SER A 99 -14.20 3.98 8.90
C SER A 99 -12.98 3.85 9.79
N PHE A 100 -11.87 4.47 9.39
CA PHE A 100 -10.81 4.81 10.33
C PHE A 100 -11.15 6.18 10.94
N PRO A 101 -11.33 6.30 12.25
CA PRO A 101 -11.78 7.54 12.87
C PRO A 101 -10.68 8.61 12.83
N HIS A 102 -11.00 9.82 12.34
CA HIS A 102 -10.05 10.94 12.31
C HIS A 102 -9.49 11.34 13.68
N SER A 103 -10.22 11.08 14.77
CA SER A 103 -9.74 11.38 16.14
C SER A 103 -8.46 10.63 16.50
N HIS A 104 -8.16 9.54 15.79
CA HIS A 104 -7.04 8.64 16.08
C HIS A 104 -6.98 8.23 17.56
N SER A 105 -8.13 8.12 18.23
CA SER A 105 -8.19 7.64 19.62
C SER A 105 -8.39 6.13 19.63
N LEU A 106 -7.69 5.40 20.52
CA LEU A 106 -7.84 3.95 20.63
C LEU A 106 -9.31 3.55 20.90
N LYS A 107 -10.03 4.35 21.69
CA LYS A 107 -11.45 4.15 21.98
C LYS A 107 -12.31 4.22 20.71
N ASP A 108 -12.08 5.21 19.85
CA ASP A 108 -12.88 5.35 18.62
C ASP A 108 -12.52 4.28 17.60
N VAL A 109 -11.24 3.90 17.51
CA VAL A 109 -10.79 2.77 16.68
C VAL A 109 -11.47 1.47 17.13
N GLU A 110 -11.54 1.24 18.44
CA GLU A 110 -12.25 0.10 19.00
C GLU A 110 -13.73 0.11 18.63
N ILE A 111 -14.41 1.26 18.75
CA ILE A 111 -15.83 1.41 18.38
C ILE A 111 -16.04 1.05 16.90
N GLU A 112 -15.23 1.58 15.98
CA GLU A 112 -15.41 1.32 14.55
C GLU A 112 -15.12 -0.15 14.18
N ILE A 113 -14.11 -0.78 14.80
CA ILE A 113 -13.84 -2.20 14.57
C ILE A 113 -14.95 -3.07 15.16
N ARG A 114 -15.49 -2.75 16.34
CA ARG A 114 -16.62 -3.50 16.94
C ARG A 114 -17.88 -3.38 16.09
N LYS A 115 -18.23 -2.19 15.58
CA LYS A 115 -19.31 -2.01 14.60
C LYS A 115 -19.10 -2.88 13.36
N PHE A 116 -17.85 -2.96 12.88
CA PHE A 116 -17.52 -3.80 11.73
C PHE A 116 -17.67 -5.30 12.05
N MET A 117 -17.29 -5.74 13.25
CA MET A 117 -17.54 -7.10 13.74
C MET A 117 -19.05 -7.41 13.79
N ASP A 118 -19.88 -6.48 14.28
CA ASP A 118 -21.34 -6.63 14.36
C ASP A 118 -21.98 -6.79 12.97
N ILE A 119 -21.52 -5.99 11.98
CA ILE A 119 -21.97 -6.08 10.59
C ILE A 119 -21.76 -7.49 10.01
N PHE A 120 -20.63 -8.12 10.35
CA PHE A 120 -20.27 -9.47 9.89
C PHE A 120 -20.71 -10.58 10.85
N ASN A 121 -21.34 -10.23 11.97
CA ASN A 121 -21.77 -11.15 13.03
C ASN A 121 -20.63 -12.08 13.50
N VAL A 122 -19.47 -11.50 13.80
CA VAL A 122 -18.31 -12.21 14.37
C VAL A 122 -17.95 -11.65 15.72
N ASN A 123 -17.39 -12.48 16.60
CA ASN A 123 -16.92 -12.05 17.92
C ASN A 123 -15.40 -11.78 17.91
N GLU A 124 -14.96 -11.04 18.92
CA GLU A 124 -13.56 -10.65 19.10
C GLU A 124 -12.62 -11.86 19.20
N ASP A 125 -13.01 -12.91 19.94
CA ASP A 125 -12.19 -14.11 20.11
C ASP A 125 -11.81 -14.76 18.77
N LYS A 126 -12.80 -14.89 17.85
CA LYS A 126 -12.57 -15.45 16.52
C LYS A 126 -11.68 -14.52 15.68
N VAL A 127 -11.88 -13.21 15.78
CA VAL A 127 -11.08 -12.21 15.10
C VAL A 127 -9.63 -12.25 15.56
N GLU A 128 -9.38 -12.39 16.87
CA GLU A 128 -8.04 -12.52 17.45
C GLU A 128 -7.36 -13.84 17.05
N GLN A 129 -8.12 -14.94 16.93
CA GLN A 129 -7.58 -16.19 16.38
C GLN A 129 -7.11 -16.01 14.94
N VAL A 130 -7.90 -15.33 14.10
CA VAL A 130 -7.52 -15.01 12.72
C VAL A 130 -6.30 -14.09 12.71
N ARG A 131 -6.27 -13.04 13.54
CA ARG A 131 -5.10 -12.14 13.66
C ARG A 131 -3.82 -12.91 13.95
N LYS A 132 -3.85 -13.89 14.85
CA LYS A 132 -2.70 -14.75 15.16
C LYS A 132 -2.24 -15.58 13.96
N ILE A 133 -3.17 -16.05 13.12
CA ILE A 133 -2.84 -16.75 11.86
C ILE A 133 -2.19 -15.78 10.88
N LEU A 134 -2.83 -14.63 10.60
CA LEU A 134 -2.30 -13.63 9.67
C LEU A 134 -0.94 -13.08 10.10
N ASN A 135 -0.70 -12.96 11.41
CA ASN A 135 0.59 -12.54 11.96
C ASN A 135 1.74 -13.50 11.63
N ARG A 136 1.48 -14.78 11.34
CA ARG A 136 2.51 -15.71 10.83
C ARG A 136 3.02 -15.26 9.47
N VAL A 137 2.11 -14.87 8.58
CA VAL A 137 2.44 -14.38 7.24
C VAL A 137 3.06 -12.98 7.30
N ARG A 138 2.54 -12.08 8.14
CA ARG A 138 3.12 -10.74 8.34
C ARG A 138 4.56 -10.79 8.84
N LYS A 139 4.94 -11.80 9.65
CA LYS A 139 6.34 -12.02 10.04
C LYS A 139 7.25 -12.33 8.85
N LEU A 140 6.75 -13.06 7.84
CA LEU A 140 7.50 -13.33 6.61
C LEU A 140 7.69 -12.04 5.80
N ALA A 141 6.63 -11.23 5.65
CA ALA A 141 6.75 -9.91 4.99
C ALA A 141 7.69 -8.96 5.75
N LYS A 142 7.68 -8.97 7.09
CA LYS A 142 8.65 -8.23 7.92
C LYS A 142 10.09 -8.70 7.66
N LYS A 143 10.31 -10.02 7.53
CA LYS A 143 11.62 -10.56 7.16
C LYS A 143 12.06 -10.10 5.77
N ILE A 144 11.16 -10.10 4.78
CA ILE A 144 11.45 -9.57 3.43
C ILE A 144 11.82 -8.08 3.52
N ASP A 145 11.11 -7.30 4.34
CA ASP A 145 11.43 -5.90 4.62
C ASP A 145 12.83 -5.74 5.19
N GLU A 146 13.18 -6.51 6.22
CA GLU A 146 14.51 -6.51 6.84
C GLU A 146 15.62 -6.93 5.84
N MET A 147 15.39 -7.97 5.04
CA MET A 147 16.33 -8.40 3.99
C MET A 147 16.53 -7.35 2.89
N THR A 148 15.60 -6.41 2.73
CA THR A 148 15.71 -5.30 1.76
C THR A 148 16.71 -4.24 2.24
N TYR A 149 16.68 -3.86 3.52
CA TYR A 149 17.50 -2.73 4.00
C TYR A 149 18.71 -3.14 4.87
N ILE A 150 18.68 -4.32 5.49
CA ILE A 150 19.79 -4.84 6.31
C ILE A 150 20.75 -5.63 5.42
N ASP A 151 20.22 -6.68 4.78
CA ASP A 151 21.03 -7.62 4.00
C ASP A 151 21.22 -7.14 2.54
N ASN A 152 20.38 -6.21 2.09
CA ASN A 152 20.26 -5.76 0.70
C ASN A 152 20.07 -6.93 -0.30
N LYS A 153 19.37 -8.00 0.08
CA LYS A 153 19.16 -9.20 -0.77
C LYS A 153 17.84 -9.19 -1.54
N VAL A 154 16.97 -8.23 -1.26
CA VAL A 154 15.65 -8.08 -1.85
C VAL A 154 15.60 -6.75 -2.57
N ASN A 155 15.14 -6.74 -3.83
CA ASN A 155 15.00 -5.49 -4.56
C ASN A 155 13.77 -4.70 -4.10
N GLY A 156 13.73 -3.40 -4.41
CA GLY A 156 12.65 -2.52 -3.96
C GLY A 156 11.26 -2.92 -4.49
N PHE A 157 11.18 -3.50 -5.69
CA PHE A 157 9.92 -3.95 -6.30
C PHE A 157 9.38 -5.22 -5.63
N GLU A 158 10.25 -6.20 -5.33
CA GLU A 158 9.87 -7.41 -4.59
C GLU A 158 9.36 -7.03 -3.18
N ASN A 159 10.07 -6.13 -2.49
CA ASN A 159 9.63 -5.59 -1.21
C ASN A 159 8.23 -4.96 -1.30
N HIS A 160 8.04 -4.09 -2.29
CA HIS A 160 6.75 -3.48 -2.61
C HIS A 160 5.65 -4.53 -2.81
N LEU A 161 5.87 -5.47 -3.73
CA LEU A 161 4.91 -6.48 -4.15
C LEU A 161 4.41 -7.32 -2.97
N TYR A 162 5.33 -7.90 -2.20
CA TYR A 162 4.94 -8.80 -1.11
C TYR A 162 4.28 -8.07 0.06
N GLN A 163 4.58 -6.78 0.26
CA GLN A 163 3.92 -5.98 1.27
C GLN A 163 2.49 -5.61 0.87
N VAL A 164 2.25 -5.15 -0.38
CA VAL A 164 0.88 -4.83 -0.84
C VAL A 164 -0.01 -6.05 -0.96
N SER A 165 0.54 -7.24 -1.24
CA SER A 165 -0.21 -8.50 -1.22
C SER A 165 -0.77 -8.88 0.16
N LEU A 166 -0.39 -8.21 1.26
CA LEU A 166 -0.93 -8.50 2.58
C LEU A 166 -2.32 -7.90 2.84
N SER A 167 -2.82 -7.04 1.94
CA SER A 167 -4.17 -6.49 2.05
C SER A 167 -5.25 -7.58 1.94
N ASP A 168 -5.02 -8.61 1.11
CA ASP A 168 -5.92 -9.73 0.89
C ASP A 168 -5.26 -11.11 0.97
N PHE A 169 -3.95 -11.16 1.26
CA PHE A 169 -3.15 -12.40 1.33
C PHE A 169 -3.23 -13.20 0.02
N ASN A 170 -3.33 -12.51 -1.12
CA ASN A 170 -3.58 -13.08 -2.45
C ASN A 170 -4.78 -14.05 -2.49
N GLY A 171 -5.78 -13.81 -1.64
CA GLY A 171 -7.02 -14.60 -1.56
C GLY A 171 -6.87 -16.00 -0.96
N ASN A 172 -5.66 -16.44 -0.58
CA ASN A 172 -5.44 -17.71 0.10
C ASN A 172 -4.23 -17.64 1.03
N ILE A 173 -4.51 -17.53 2.33
CA ILE A 173 -3.51 -17.31 3.38
C ILE A 173 -2.45 -18.42 3.42
N ASP A 174 -2.86 -19.69 3.41
CA ASP A 174 -1.92 -20.82 3.53
C ASP A 174 -1.00 -20.93 2.30
N LYS A 175 -1.57 -20.85 1.08
CA LYS A 175 -0.79 -20.87 -0.15
C LYS A 175 0.16 -19.69 -0.25
N PHE A 176 -0.29 -18.53 0.20
CA PHE A 176 0.53 -17.32 0.18
C PHE A 176 1.65 -17.40 1.23
N GLU A 177 1.39 -17.98 2.41
CA GLU A 177 2.43 -18.28 3.40
C GLU A 177 3.51 -19.22 2.83
N GLU A 178 3.12 -20.32 2.18
CA GLU A 178 4.03 -21.25 1.51
C GLU A 178 4.84 -20.56 0.41
N HIS A 179 4.20 -19.71 -0.37
CA HIS A 179 4.85 -18.93 -1.41
C HIS A 179 5.91 -17.99 -0.81
N LEU A 180 5.57 -17.23 0.23
CA LEU A 180 6.51 -16.33 0.92
C LEU A 180 7.73 -17.08 1.48
N LYS A 181 7.52 -18.27 2.08
CA LYS A 181 8.63 -19.10 2.56
C LYS A 181 9.59 -19.48 1.43
N LYS A 182 9.05 -19.94 0.30
CA LYS A 182 9.85 -20.36 -0.86
C LYS A 182 10.63 -19.19 -1.48
N VAL A 183 10.04 -18.01 -1.59
CA VAL A 183 10.74 -16.85 -2.16
C VAL A 183 11.84 -16.35 -1.21
N ILE A 184 11.60 -16.38 0.10
CA ILE A 184 12.62 -16.04 1.12
C ILE A 184 13.83 -16.97 1.02
N GLU A 185 13.64 -18.29 0.91
CA GLU A 185 14.74 -19.25 0.72
C GLU A 185 15.58 -18.93 -0.53
N GLY A 186 14.93 -18.46 -1.59
CA GLY A 186 15.60 -17.99 -2.81
C GLY A 186 16.38 -16.70 -2.58
N MET A 187 15.79 -15.73 -1.88
CA MET A 187 16.40 -14.43 -1.55
C MET A 187 17.63 -14.58 -0.64
N GLU A 188 17.62 -15.50 0.32
CA GLU A 188 18.74 -15.75 1.23
C GLU A 188 20.04 -16.15 0.52
N LYS A 189 19.91 -16.83 -0.62
CA LYS A 189 21.03 -17.32 -1.43
C LYS A 189 21.60 -16.28 -2.40
N ARG A 190 20.97 -15.11 -2.52
CA ARG A 190 21.41 -14.05 -3.42
C ARG A 190 22.58 -13.29 -2.82
N GLU A 191 23.44 -12.77 -3.70
CA GLU A 191 24.42 -11.77 -3.33
C GLU A 191 23.75 -10.45 -2.97
N PRO A 192 24.27 -9.69 -1.99
CA PRO A 192 23.77 -8.36 -1.67
C PRO A 192 23.82 -7.40 -2.87
N ILE A 193 22.75 -6.61 -3.01
CA ILE A 193 22.60 -5.50 -3.95
C ILE A 193 23.49 -4.35 -3.47
N ASN A 194 24.58 -4.12 -4.19
CA ASN A 194 25.53 -3.04 -3.89
C ASN A 194 25.21 -1.81 -4.73
N LYS A 195 24.45 -0.87 -4.16
CA LYS A 195 24.11 0.43 -4.76
C LYS A 195 24.57 1.58 -3.86
N LYS A 196 24.99 2.69 -4.46
CA LYS A 196 25.52 3.85 -3.73
C LYS A 196 24.42 4.61 -2.97
N LEU A 197 23.26 4.82 -3.58
CA LEU A 197 22.14 5.56 -2.99
C LEU A 197 21.09 4.62 -2.40
N ARG A 198 20.57 4.98 -1.22
CA ARG A 198 19.47 4.31 -0.52
C ARG A 198 18.26 5.23 -0.58
N LEU A 199 17.21 4.79 -1.25
CA LEU A 199 16.00 5.56 -1.49
C LEU A 199 14.86 5.11 -0.58
N GLY A 200 14.05 6.07 -0.15
CA GLY A 200 12.73 5.83 0.42
C GLY A 200 11.64 6.16 -0.59
N TYR A 201 10.71 5.24 -0.78
CA TYR A 201 9.47 5.47 -1.52
C TYR A 201 8.36 5.82 -0.52
N ILE A 202 7.69 6.95 -0.72
CA ILE A 202 6.52 7.35 0.09
C ILE A 202 5.33 7.69 -0.79
N GLY A 203 4.12 7.53 -0.26
CA GLY A 203 2.88 7.78 -0.98
C GLY A 203 2.24 6.53 -1.60
N VAL A 204 1.24 6.73 -2.44
CA VAL A 204 0.38 5.65 -2.98
C VAL A 204 1.22 4.62 -3.75
N PRO A 205 0.92 3.31 -3.70
CA PRO A 205 1.53 2.31 -4.58
C PRO A 205 1.66 2.77 -6.04
N PRO A 206 2.81 2.56 -6.71
CA PRO A 206 3.02 3.11 -8.04
C PRO A 206 2.23 2.33 -9.09
N MET A 207 1.62 3.03 -10.05
CA MET A 207 1.22 2.37 -11.30
C MET A 207 2.45 2.07 -12.18
N THR A 208 3.47 2.92 -12.09
CA THR A 208 4.74 2.83 -12.83
C THR A 208 5.76 1.99 -12.07
N GLY A 209 5.54 0.67 -12.02
CA GLY A 209 6.42 -0.27 -11.30
C GLY A 209 7.85 -0.32 -11.86
N ASP A 210 8.08 0.14 -13.10
CA ASP A 210 9.41 0.26 -13.71
C ASP A 210 10.30 1.32 -13.03
N ILE A 211 9.76 2.13 -12.11
CA ILE A 211 10.55 3.05 -11.29
C ILE A 211 11.64 2.36 -10.46
N TYR A 212 11.36 1.15 -9.96
CA TYR A 212 12.32 0.40 -9.14
C TYR A 212 13.53 -0.02 -9.99
N GLU A 213 13.27 -0.67 -11.12
CA GLU A 213 14.33 -1.12 -12.04
C GLU A 213 15.11 0.06 -12.64
N PHE A 214 14.41 1.14 -12.99
CA PHE A 214 15.04 2.35 -13.54
C PHE A 214 16.02 2.99 -12.53
N SER A 215 15.61 3.16 -11.27
CA SER A 215 16.50 3.68 -10.21
C SER A 215 17.69 2.76 -9.95
N GLU A 216 17.51 1.43 -10.00
CA GLU A 216 18.61 0.48 -9.81
C GLU A 216 19.68 0.56 -10.90
N LYS A 217 19.30 0.86 -12.15
CA LYS A 217 20.25 1.14 -13.24
C LYS A 217 21.09 2.40 -12.98
N LEU A 218 20.56 3.34 -12.19
CA LEU A 218 21.20 4.61 -11.81
C LEU A 218 21.88 4.55 -10.43
N ASN A 219 22.36 3.36 -10.05
CA ASN A 219 23.11 3.13 -8.81
C ASN A 219 22.36 3.51 -7.51
N ALA A 220 21.02 3.46 -7.54
CA ALA A 220 20.16 3.75 -6.41
C ALA A 220 19.24 2.56 -6.09
N HIS A 221 18.95 2.34 -4.81
CA HIS A 221 18.17 1.19 -4.36
C HIS A 221 17.09 1.61 -3.36
N PHE A 222 15.84 1.26 -3.65
CA PHE A 222 14.74 1.49 -2.73
C PHE A 222 14.80 0.49 -1.57
N VAL A 223 15.07 1.00 -0.37
CA VAL A 223 15.19 0.23 0.87
C VAL A 223 13.99 0.40 1.80
N TYR A 224 12.99 1.18 1.36
CA TYR A 224 11.80 1.50 2.13
C TYR A 224 10.64 1.84 1.20
N ASN A 225 9.48 1.22 1.42
CA ASN A 225 8.21 1.51 0.74
C ASN A 225 7.15 1.80 1.80
N GLU A 226 6.83 3.07 2.05
CA GLU A 226 6.05 3.48 3.23
C GLU A 226 4.63 2.92 3.28
N VAL A 227 3.75 3.32 2.37
CA VAL A 227 2.33 2.91 2.41
C VAL A 227 2.19 1.40 2.27
N GLN A 228 3.02 0.80 1.43
CA GLN A 228 3.03 -0.64 1.20
C GLN A 228 3.42 -1.39 2.47
N ARG A 229 4.45 -0.93 3.17
CA ARG A 229 4.84 -1.51 4.45
C ARG A 229 3.70 -1.47 5.44
N GLU A 230 2.89 -0.41 5.44
CA GLU A 230 1.74 -0.30 6.32
C GLU A 230 0.64 -1.34 6.02
N PHE A 231 0.53 -1.86 4.79
CA PHE A 231 -0.38 -2.98 4.46
C PHE A 231 0.07 -4.28 5.14
N ALA A 232 1.36 -4.40 5.44
CA ALA A 232 1.90 -5.55 6.15
C ALA A 232 1.76 -5.48 7.68
N PHE A 233 1.19 -4.38 8.23
CA PHE A 233 1.08 -4.12 9.66
C PHE A 233 2.37 -4.46 10.43
N PRO A 234 3.48 -3.75 10.15
CA PRO A 234 4.80 -4.11 10.64
C PRO A 234 4.91 -4.03 12.17
N ARG A 235 4.03 -3.24 12.79
CA ARG A 235 3.85 -3.08 14.24
C ARG A 235 2.70 -3.94 14.80
N GLY A 236 1.83 -4.46 13.95
CA GLY A 236 0.68 -5.29 14.35
C GLY A 236 1.05 -6.66 14.93
N ILE A 237 2.28 -7.11 14.65
CA ILE A 237 2.85 -8.35 15.24
C ILE A 237 3.08 -8.19 16.75
N GLU A 238 3.43 -6.98 17.19
CA GLU A 238 3.73 -6.64 18.59
C GLU A 238 2.51 -6.09 19.33
N ALA A 239 1.46 -5.71 18.59
CA ALA A 239 0.21 -5.20 19.17
C ALA A 239 -0.51 -6.27 20.01
N ALA A 240 -1.04 -5.85 21.16
CA ALA A 240 -1.75 -6.70 22.12
C ALA A 240 -3.02 -7.30 21.51
N ASN A 241 -3.75 -6.53 20.71
CA ASN A 241 -5.01 -6.91 20.08
C ASN A 241 -5.20 -6.20 18.72
N ILE A 242 -6.30 -6.50 18.04
CA ILE A 242 -6.67 -5.91 16.76
C ILE A 242 -6.85 -4.39 16.87
N PHE A 243 -7.38 -3.86 17.97
CA PHE A 243 -7.61 -2.43 18.13
C PHE A 243 -6.29 -1.66 18.15
N GLU A 244 -5.30 -2.13 18.91
CA GLU A 244 -3.97 -1.54 18.94
C GLU A 244 -3.26 -1.68 17.57
N GLN A 245 -3.44 -2.79 16.87
CA GLN A 245 -2.87 -2.97 15.53
C GLN A 245 -3.34 -1.87 14.56
N TYR A 246 -4.64 -1.59 14.53
CA TYR A 246 -5.21 -0.58 13.65
C TYR A 246 -5.04 0.85 14.17
N TYR A 247 -4.90 1.06 15.48
CA TYR A 247 -4.44 2.33 16.05
C TYR A 247 -3.01 2.66 15.60
N ASN A 248 -2.14 1.64 15.52
CA ASN A 248 -0.76 1.81 15.10
C ASN A 248 -0.56 1.89 13.57
N TYR A 249 -1.61 1.78 12.75
CA TYR A 249 -1.57 1.89 11.29
C TYR A 249 -1.40 3.37 10.91
N THR A 250 -0.31 3.77 10.26
CA THR A 250 -0.01 5.22 10.10
C THR A 250 -0.69 5.88 8.89
N TYR A 251 -1.18 5.08 7.95
CA TYR A 251 -1.73 5.57 6.68
C TYR A 251 -3.06 6.37 6.80
N PRO A 252 -4.05 5.96 7.62
CA PRO A 252 -5.39 6.56 7.58
C PRO A 252 -5.57 7.77 8.49
N TYR A 253 -4.60 8.05 9.37
CA TYR A 253 -4.68 9.12 10.38
C TYR A 253 -3.89 10.37 9.95
N ASP A 254 -3.69 11.29 10.89
CA ASP A 254 -3.03 12.56 10.63
C ASP A 254 -1.57 12.41 10.13
N ASN A 255 -1.12 13.45 9.44
CA ASN A 255 0.22 13.48 8.90
C ASN A 255 1.30 13.63 9.99
N GLU A 256 0.99 14.11 11.19
CA GLU A 256 1.98 14.22 12.26
C GLU A 256 2.43 12.84 12.73
N PHE A 257 1.48 11.93 12.93
CA PHE A 257 1.71 10.54 13.27
C PHE A 257 2.51 9.82 12.19
N ARG A 258 2.14 10.02 10.91
CA ARG A 258 2.87 9.50 9.75
C ARG A 258 4.29 10.03 9.68
N ILE A 259 4.51 11.34 9.82
CA ILE A 259 5.82 12.00 9.74
C ILE A 259 6.75 11.51 10.84
N LYS A 260 6.24 11.27 12.05
CA LYS A 260 7.04 10.71 13.15
C LYS A 260 7.62 9.34 12.79
N GLU A 261 6.81 8.46 12.21
CA GLU A 261 7.30 7.15 11.75
C GLU A 261 8.25 7.30 10.55
N LEU A 262 7.98 8.21 9.61
CA LEU A 262 8.88 8.49 8.48
C LEU A 262 10.28 8.90 8.96
N LYS A 263 10.38 9.86 9.88
CA LYS A 263 11.66 10.32 10.46
C LYS A 263 12.44 9.14 11.07
N LYS A 264 11.77 8.28 11.82
CA LYS A 264 12.36 7.06 12.39
C LYS A 264 12.85 6.08 11.32
N GLN A 265 12.09 5.85 10.26
CA GLN A 265 12.48 4.91 9.19
C GLN A 265 13.61 5.46 8.32
N ILE A 266 13.65 6.77 8.07
CA ILE A 266 14.75 7.45 7.37
C ILE A 266 16.07 7.21 8.09
N GLU A 267 16.12 7.48 9.39
CA GLU A 267 17.31 7.26 10.22
C GLU A 267 17.69 5.78 10.29
N LYS A 268 16.73 4.92 10.67
CA LYS A 268 16.96 3.48 10.84
C LYS A 268 17.54 2.82 9.58
N ARG A 269 17.07 3.24 8.40
CA ARG A 269 17.44 2.63 7.13
C ARG A 269 18.55 3.38 6.41
N LYS A 270 19.04 4.48 6.97
CA LYS A 270 20.05 5.36 6.36
C LYS A 270 19.63 5.78 4.96
N ILE A 271 18.43 6.32 4.83
CA ILE A 271 17.88 6.78 3.56
C ILE A 271 18.62 8.07 3.17
N ASP A 272 19.12 8.12 1.93
CA ASP A 272 19.82 9.28 1.36
C ASP A 272 18.85 10.28 0.72
N ALA A 273 17.75 9.78 0.13
CA ALA A 273 16.74 10.61 -0.50
C ALA A 273 15.37 9.93 -0.56
N ILE A 274 14.32 10.74 -0.70
CA ILE A 274 12.94 10.28 -0.83
C ILE A 274 12.43 10.53 -2.25
N ILE A 275 11.76 9.52 -2.80
CA ILE A 275 10.85 9.68 -3.92
C ILE A 275 9.43 9.69 -3.37
N HIS A 276 8.79 10.85 -3.43
CA HIS A 276 7.38 10.98 -3.08
C HIS A 276 6.55 10.73 -4.34
N TYR A 277 5.76 9.66 -4.33
CA TYR A 277 4.88 9.33 -5.44
C TYR A 277 3.45 9.75 -5.13
N THR A 278 2.89 10.52 -6.03
CA THR A 278 1.49 10.96 -5.99
C THR A 278 0.77 10.48 -7.24
N GLN A 279 -0.54 10.27 -7.13
CA GLN A 279 -1.38 10.00 -8.28
C GLN A 279 -2.08 11.30 -8.71
N ALA A 280 -2.17 11.54 -10.01
CA ALA A 280 -2.99 12.61 -10.57
C ALA A 280 -4.43 12.53 -10.01
N PHE A 281 -4.96 13.70 -9.63
CA PHE A 281 -6.28 13.84 -8.98
C PHE A 281 -6.39 13.15 -7.60
N CYS A 282 -5.27 12.98 -6.90
CA CYS A 282 -5.23 12.56 -5.51
C CYS A 282 -5.18 13.77 -4.56
N HIS A 283 -6.02 13.76 -3.52
CA HIS A 283 -5.99 14.80 -2.49
C HIS A 283 -4.63 14.89 -1.77
N ARG A 284 -3.88 13.79 -1.71
CA ARG A 284 -2.54 13.74 -1.09
C ARG A 284 -1.48 14.54 -1.85
N ALA A 285 -1.74 15.00 -3.07
CA ALA A 285 -0.81 15.86 -3.81
C ALA A 285 -0.43 17.13 -3.02
N VAL A 286 -1.35 17.65 -2.19
CA VAL A 286 -1.10 18.82 -1.33
C VAL A 286 -0.24 18.49 -0.10
N GLU A 287 -0.21 17.22 0.33
CA GLU A 287 0.62 16.78 1.47
C GLU A 287 2.12 16.93 1.19
N ASP A 288 2.54 17.00 -0.07
CA ASP A 288 3.93 17.25 -0.47
C ASP A 288 4.50 18.52 0.19
N ILE A 289 3.67 19.55 0.39
CA ILE A 289 4.08 20.81 1.03
C ILE A 289 4.48 20.56 2.49
N VAL A 290 3.67 19.77 3.21
CA VAL A 290 3.91 19.45 4.63
C VAL A 290 5.14 18.55 4.74
N LEU A 291 5.24 17.52 3.90
CA LEU A 291 6.35 16.58 3.89
C LEU A 291 7.69 17.26 3.60
N LYS A 292 7.77 18.15 2.61
CA LYS A 292 8.99 18.93 2.30
C LYS A 292 9.42 19.84 3.43
N LYS A 293 8.48 20.37 4.19
CA LYS A 293 8.78 21.25 5.32
C LYS A 293 9.29 20.46 6.53
N GLU A 294 8.74 19.27 6.76
CA GLU A 294 9.00 18.50 7.98
C GLU A 294 10.12 17.47 7.85
N LEU A 295 10.46 17.03 6.63
CA LEU A 295 11.52 16.06 6.37
C LEU A 295 12.77 16.77 5.85
N ASP A 296 13.83 16.78 6.67
CA ASP A 296 15.12 17.35 6.31
C ASP A 296 15.97 16.34 5.51
N ILE A 297 15.51 16.04 4.29
CA ILE A 297 16.16 15.10 3.38
C ILE A 297 15.82 15.47 1.93
N PRO A 298 16.74 15.29 0.95
CA PRO A 298 16.42 15.51 -0.46
C PRO A 298 15.20 14.71 -0.91
N MET A 299 14.24 15.38 -1.56
CA MET A 299 12.99 14.75 -1.99
C MET A 299 12.58 15.16 -3.40
N LEU A 300 12.25 14.17 -4.24
CA LEU A 300 11.67 14.36 -5.57
C LEU A 300 10.22 13.90 -5.57
N ASN A 301 9.29 14.78 -5.94
CA ASN A 301 7.90 14.40 -6.21
C ASN A 301 7.74 13.92 -7.66
N ILE A 302 7.17 12.72 -7.81
CA ILE A 302 6.76 12.12 -9.09
C ILE A 302 5.24 11.95 -9.05
N GLU A 303 4.56 12.51 -10.05
CA GLU A 303 3.12 12.33 -10.22
C GLU A 303 2.88 11.31 -11.34
N GLY A 304 2.20 10.21 -11.01
CA GLY A 304 1.72 9.24 -11.98
C GLY A 304 0.29 9.52 -12.44
N ASP A 305 -0.06 9.03 -13.62
CA ASP A 305 -1.44 9.02 -14.14
C ASP A 305 -1.84 7.58 -14.51
N LYS A 306 -2.47 7.34 -15.66
CA LYS A 306 -2.99 6.04 -16.07
C LYS A 306 -1.96 5.11 -16.70
N LEU A 307 -0.75 5.59 -17.00
CA LEU A 307 0.30 4.75 -17.60
C LEU A 307 0.97 3.91 -16.51
N ASN A 308 1.24 2.64 -16.83
CA ASN A 308 1.96 1.73 -15.94
C ASN A 308 3.48 1.71 -16.17
N THR A 309 3.98 2.68 -16.93
CA THR A 309 5.41 2.86 -17.20
C THR A 309 5.81 4.33 -17.05
N LEU A 310 7.04 4.57 -16.63
CA LEU A 310 7.60 5.91 -16.52
C LEU A 310 7.71 6.55 -17.91
N ASP A 311 7.14 7.75 -18.04
CA ASP A 311 7.29 8.58 -19.22
C ASP A 311 8.71 9.19 -19.31
N ALA A 312 9.08 9.67 -20.50
CA ALA A 312 10.41 10.20 -20.77
C ALA A 312 10.78 11.43 -19.90
N ARG A 313 9.81 12.31 -19.60
CA ARG A 313 10.04 13.49 -18.76
C ARG A 313 10.31 13.08 -17.32
N THR A 314 9.57 12.10 -16.81
CA THR A 314 9.78 11.59 -15.45
C THR A 314 11.13 10.87 -15.33
N LYS A 315 11.52 10.08 -16.34
CA LYS A 315 12.85 9.44 -16.41
C LYS A 315 13.98 10.47 -16.31
N LEU A 316 13.95 11.52 -17.13
CA LEU A 316 14.97 12.57 -17.12
C LEU A 316 15.06 13.31 -15.77
N ARG A 317 13.92 13.58 -15.12
CA ARG A 317 13.88 14.22 -13.79
C ARG A 317 14.47 13.33 -12.70
N LEU A 318 14.15 12.04 -12.74
CA LEU A 318 14.66 11.06 -11.80
C LEU A 318 16.17 10.85 -11.99
N GLU A 319 16.63 10.72 -13.23
CA GLU A 319 18.06 10.64 -13.58
C GLU A 319 18.85 11.84 -13.05
N ALA A 320 18.45 13.06 -13.41
CA ALA A 320 19.12 14.28 -12.94
C ALA A 320 19.14 14.41 -11.41
N PHE A 321 18.08 13.96 -10.73
CA PHE A 321 18.01 13.97 -9.27
C PHE A 321 18.99 12.98 -8.64
N LEU A 322 19.07 11.75 -9.17
CA LEU A 322 19.98 10.73 -8.67
C LEU A 322 21.45 11.08 -8.95
N ASP A 323 21.76 11.62 -10.13
CA ASP A 323 23.12 12.09 -10.47
C ASP A 323 23.60 13.18 -9.51
N MET A 324 22.77 14.18 -9.25
CA MET A 324 23.06 15.24 -8.26
C MET A 324 23.36 14.64 -6.87
N LEU A 325 22.61 13.63 -6.44
CA LEU A 325 22.80 12.99 -5.14
C LEU A 325 24.08 12.15 -5.08
N LEU A 326 24.44 11.48 -6.18
CA LEU A 326 25.69 10.75 -6.29
C LEU A 326 26.89 11.70 -6.14
N ASP A 327 26.87 12.83 -6.85
CA ASP A 327 27.89 13.87 -6.74
C ASP A 327 28.03 14.42 -5.32
N LEU A 328 26.90 14.68 -4.65
CA LEU A 328 26.89 15.15 -3.26
C LEU A 328 27.49 14.12 -2.30
N LYS A 329 27.20 12.84 -2.52
CA LYS A 329 27.70 11.74 -1.67
C LYS A 329 29.19 11.52 -1.87
N GLU A 330 29.70 11.66 -3.10
CA GLU A 330 31.12 11.56 -3.40
C GLU A 330 31.94 12.71 -2.82
N ARG A 331 31.38 13.92 -2.73
CA ARG A 331 32.05 15.08 -2.10
C ARG A 331 32.13 15.00 -0.57
N ASN A 332 31.23 14.24 0.05
CA ASN A 332 31.14 14.10 1.51
C ASN A 332 31.88 12.87 2.05
N GLN A 333 32.44 12.03 1.17
CA GLN A 333 33.34 10.91 1.49
C GLN A 333 34.79 11.36 1.34
#